data_AF-A0A7K1DRP1-F1
#
_entry.id   AF-A0A7K1DRP1-F1
#
_cell.length_a   1.000
_cell.length_b   1.000
_cell.length_c   1.000
_cell.angle_alpha   90.00
_cell.angle_beta   90.00
_cell.angle_gamma   90.00
#
_symmetry.space_group_name_H-M   'P 1'
#
loop_
_entity.id
_entity.type
_entity.pdbx_description
1 polymer ?
#
loop_
_entity_poly.entity_id
_entity_poly.type
_entity_poly.pdbx_seq_one_letter_code
_entity_poly.pdbx_strand_id
1 'polypeptide(L)' 'MPLTGLPAADGVLSMRPALVVKVDNHPGARPQSGLNQADIVFEENVEALTRFALVFHSQGSDPVGPIRSGR' A
#
# COMPACT_ATOMS: atom_id res chain seq x y z
N MET A 1 -0.10 -1.65 16.48
CA MET A 1 -0.27 -1.97 15.06
C MET A 1 0.94 -2.77 14.57
N PRO A 2 0.76 -4.04 14.17
CA PRO A 2 1.84 -4.98 13.82
C PRO A 2 2.88 -4.47 12.83
N LEU A 3 2.48 -3.67 11.83
CA LEU A 3 3.38 -3.23 10.75
C LEU A 3 4.05 -1.87 10.98
N THR A 4 3.63 -1.10 11.99
CA THR A 4 4.15 0.27 12.22
C THR A 4 4.86 0.44 13.57
N GLY A 5 4.79 -0.56 14.46
CA GLY A 5 5.38 -0.47 15.80
C GLY A 5 4.61 0.42 16.79
N LEU A 6 3.54 1.08 16.36
CA LEU A 6 2.67 1.88 17.24
C LEU A 6 1.82 0.98 18.15
N PRO A 7 1.27 1.49 19.26
CA PRO A 7 0.27 0.76 20.05
C PRO A 7 -0.93 0.30 19.21
N ALA A 8 -1.55 -0.82 19.59
CA ALA A 8 -2.82 -1.24 18.99
C ALA A 8 -3.95 -0.33 19.46
N ALA A 9 -4.64 0.34 18.53
CA ALA A 9 -5.79 1.19 18.86
C ALA A 9 -7.05 0.36 19.18
N ASP A 10 -7.21 -0.78 18.52
CA ASP A 10 -8.32 -1.73 18.67
C ASP A 10 -7.78 -3.16 18.45
N GLY A 11 -8.26 -4.11 19.25
CA GLY A 11 -7.95 -5.52 19.11
C GLY A 11 -8.45 -6.09 17.78
N VAL A 12 -9.61 -5.64 17.28
CA VAL A 12 -10.17 -6.10 16.01
C VAL A 12 -9.33 -5.62 14.83
N LEU A 13 -8.95 -4.33 14.80
CA LEU A 13 -8.07 -3.78 13.76
C LEU A 13 -6.67 -4.40 13.76
N SER A 14 -6.21 -4.91 14.90
CA SER A 14 -4.90 -5.58 15.01
C SER A 14 -4.91 -7.01 14.48
N MET A 15 -6.09 -7.62 14.32
CA MET A 15 -6.27 -8.99 13.85
C MET A 15 -6.62 -9.09 12.36
N ARG A 16 -6.83 -7.96 11.68
CA ARG A 16 -7.16 -7.96 10.25
C ARG A 16 -5.93 -8.34 9.40
N PRO A 17 -6.12 -9.05 8.27
CA PRO A 17 -5.01 -9.34 7.37
C PRO A 17 -4.45 -8.05 6.74
N ALA A 18 -3.15 -8.05 6.45
CA ALA A 18 -2.56 -7.00 5.63
C ALA A 18 -3.05 -7.13 4.18
N LEU A 19 -3.42 -6.01 3.56
CA LEU A 19 -3.75 -5.93 2.15
C LEU A 19 -2.56 -5.35 1.38
N VAL A 20 -2.12 -6.03 0.33
CA VAL A 20 -1.09 -5.51 -0.58
C VAL A 20 -1.71 -5.16 -1.92
N VAL A 21 -1.50 -3.93 -2.38
CA VAL A 21 -2.01 -3.46 -3.68
C VAL A 21 -0.84 -3.02 -4.55
N LYS A 22 -0.74 -3.58 -5.75
CA LYS A 22 0.24 -3.12 -6.75
C LYS A 22 -0.30 -1.87 -7.45
N VAL A 23 0.44 -0.77 -7.34
CA VAL A 23 0.07 0.55 -7.82
C VAL A 23 1.09 1.07 -8.82
N ASP A 24 0.60 1.75 -9.85
CA ASP A 24 1.44 2.34 -10.89
C ASP A 24 2.35 3.45 -10.34
N ASN A 25 3.58 3.51 -10.85
CA ASN A 25 4.51 4.61 -10.59
C ASN A 25 5.00 5.31 -11.87
N HIS A 26 4.36 5.05 -13.01
CA HIS A 26 4.59 5.83 -14.24
C HIS A 26 4.31 7.33 -13.97
N PRO A 27 5.09 8.27 -14.55
CA PRO A 27 4.90 9.70 -14.31
C PRO A 27 3.46 10.21 -14.56
N GLY A 28 2.79 9.70 -15.60
CA GLY A 28 1.40 10.05 -15.91
C GLY A 28 0.34 9.42 -14.99
N ALA A 29 0.73 8.51 -14.09
CA ALA A 29 -0.17 7.90 -13.10
C ALA A 29 -0.14 8.62 -11.75
N ARG A 30 0.68 9.67 -11.61
CA ARG A 30 0.85 10.42 -10.37
C ARG A 30 -0.15 11.59 -10.32
N PRO A 31 -0.66 11.96 -9.13
CA PRO A 31 -0.39 11.33 -7.83
C PRO A 31 -1.21 10.05 -7.60
N GLN A 32 -0.66 9.12 -6.80
CA GLN A 32 -1.35 7.90 -6.38
C GLN A 32 -2.36 8.16 -5.26
N SER A 33 -3.49 7.46 -5.29
CA SER A 33 -4.42 7.37 -4.16
C SER A 33 -3.95 6.29 -3.18
N GLY A 34 -4.11 6.53 -1.88
CA GLY A 34 -3.78 5.57 -0.83
C GLY A 34 -2.31 5.55 -0.39
N LEU A 35 -1.39 6.23 -1.10
CA LEU A 35 0.05 6.14 -0.82
C LEU A 35 0.42 6.53 0.62
N ASN A 36 -0.18 7.61 1.14
CA ASN A 36 0.10 8.11 2.48
C ASN A 36 -0.57 7.27 3.60
N GLN A 37 -1.49 6.38 3.24
CA GLN A 37 -2.17 5.48 4.18
C GLN A 37 -1.47 4.12 4.30
N ALA A 38 -0.51 3.82 3.42
CA ALA A 38 0.25 2.59 3.45
C ALA A 38 1.20 2.56 4.67
N ASP A 39 1.28 1.42 5.33
CA ASP A 39 2.23 1.20 6.43
C ASP A 39 3.64 0.94 5.90
N ILE A 40 3.72 0.21 4.79
CA ILE A 40 4.96 -0.17 4.12
C ILE A 40 4.76 0.06 2.63
N VAL A 41 5.76 0.66 2.00
CA VAL A 41 5.82 0.88 0.55
C VAL A 41 7.07 0.18 0.03
N PHE A 42 6.87 -0.81 -0.85
CA PHE A 42 7.96 -1.34 -1.65
C PHE A 42 7.93 -0.68 -3.02
N GLU A 43 9.10 -0.32 -3.54
CA GLU A 43 9.28 0.05 -4.94
C GLU A 43 10.04 -1.05 -5.66
N GLU A 44 9.45 -1.59 -6.72
CA GLU A 44 10.00 -2.72 -7.46
C GLU A 44 10.20 -2.34 -8.92
N ASN A 45 11.32 -2.76 -9.51
CA ASN A 45 11.56 -2.59 -10.94
C ASN A 45 10.70 -3.57 -11.75
N VAL A 46 10.00 -3.04 -12.74
CA VAL A 46 9.24 -3.79 -13.74
C VAL A 46 9.56 -3.21 -15.11
N GLU A 47 10.42 -3.91 -15.85
CA GLU A 47 10.69 -3.64 -17.28
C GLU A 47 11.03 -2.16 -17.55
N ALA A 48 12.04 -1.63 -16.84
CA ALA A 48 12.57 -0.27 -16.94
C ALA A 48 11.68 0.85 -16.37
N LEU A 49 10.51 0.53 -15.81
CA LEU A 49 9.73 1.40 -14.92
C LEU A 49 9.66 0.78 -13.53
N THR A 50 9.18 1.52 -12.54
CA THR A 50 8.90 0.95 -11.21
C THR A 50 7.40 0.87 -10.96
N ARG A 51 7.01 0.00 -10.04
CA ARG A 51 5.67 -0.07 -9.46
C ARG A 51 5.78 -0.10 -7.95
N PHE A 52 4.77 0.44 -7.28
CA PHE A 52 4.67 0.34 -5.83
C PHE A 52 3.88 -0.90 -5.43
N ALA A 53 4.30 -1.57 -4.35
CA ALA A 53 3.44 -2.46 -3.58
C ALA A 53 3.13 -1.77 -2.25
N LEU A 54 1.89 -1.29 -2.13
CA LEU A 54 1.39 -0.59 -0.95
C LEU A 54 0.79 -1.61 0.03
N VAL A 55 1.33 -1.68 1.24
CA VAL A 55 0.85 -2.59 2.30
C VAL A 55 0.00 -1.81 3.30
N PHE A 56 -1.24 -2.23 3.48
CA PHE A 56 -2.21 -1.61 4.37
C PHE A 56 -2.57 -2.57 5.51
N HIS A 57 -2.33 -2.18 6.76
CA HIS A 57 -2.75 -2.89 7.96
C HIS A 57 -3.16 -1.95 9.11
N SER A 58 -2.62 -0.73 9.23
CA SER A 58 -3.02 0.20 10.28
C SER A 58 -4.23 1.06 9.89
N GLN A 59 -4.34 1.39 8.59
CA GLN A 59 -5.43 2.20 8.02
C GLN A 59 -6.10 1.51 6.82
N GLY A 60 -7.27 2.01 6.39
CA GLY A 60 -7.95 1.51 5.19
C GLY A 60 -7.25 1.92 3.90
N SER A 61 -7.61 1.26 2.80
CA SER A 61 -7.04 1.51 1.46
C SER A 61 -8.00 2.17 0.50
N ASP A 62 -9.20 2.58 0.92
CA ASP A 62 -10.19 3.17 0.01
C ASP A 62 -10.13 4.71 0.03
N PRO A 63 -9.79 5.38 -1.08
CA PRO A 63 -9.41 4.84 -2.40
C PRO A 63 -7.91 4.51 -2.54
N VAL A 64 -7.57 3.51 -3.38
CA VAL A 64 -6.19 3.15 -3.75
C VAL A 64 -6.05 2.96 -5.25
N GLY A 65 -4.96 3.49 -5.83
CA GLY A 65 -4.64 3.31 -7.24
C GLY A 65 -3.70 4.36 -7.81
N PRO A 66 -3.42 4.32 -9.13
CA PRO A 66 -3.99 3.39 -10.13
C PRO A 66 -3.48 1.95 -10.00
N ILE A 67 -4.39 0.96 -9.98
CA ILE A 67 -4.06 -0.46 -9.80
C ILE A 67 -3.38 -1.03 -11.05
N ARG A 68 -2.39 -1.91 -10.86
CA ARG A 68 -1.70 -2.65 -11.92
C ARG A 68 -1.66 -4.15 -11.62
N SER A 69 -1.26 -4.93 -12.61
CA SER A 69 -1.03 -6.37 -12.47
C SER A 69 -0.11 -6.65 -11.29
N GLY A 70 -0.53 -7.54 -10.38
CA GLY A 70 0.27 -7.95 -9.22
C GLY A 70 1.40 -8.94 -9.52
N ARG A 71 1.69 -9.16 -10.81
CA ARG A 71 2.76 -10.02 -11.31
C ARG A 71 4.04 -9.20 -11.44
#